data_AF-A0A268JZC5-F1
#
_entry.id   AF-A0A268JZC5-F1
#
_cell.length_a   1.000
_cell.length_b   1.000
_cell.length_c   1.000
_cell.angle_alpha   90.00
_cell.angle_beta   90.00
_cell.angle_gamma   90.00
#
_symmetry.space_group_name_H-M   'P 1'
#
loop_
_entity.id
_entity.type
_entity.pdbx_description
1 polymer ?
#
loop_
_entity_poly.entity_id
_entity_poly.type
_entity_poly.pdbx_seq_one_letter_code
_entity_poly.pdbx_strand_id
1 'polypeptide(L)'
;MEDTMVKSYLQKSLEEWKDDISSVLIEIDKEYEEVAQELKVYSYKYGITKQVIQSTVNEEIIESIRQRYHKPFEESYNQLKEYIKDLEEKQRVFHMFVQKIDEVNRKESSKNTNL
;
A
#
# COMPACT_ATOMS: atom_id res chain seq x y z
N MET A 1 -36.79 -17.25 -18.52
CA MET A 1 -35.70 -17.07 -19.50
C MET A 1 -35.03 -15.72 -19.33
N GLU A 2 -35.79 -14.61 -19.25
CA GLU A 2 -35.27 -13.25 -19.07
C GLU A 2 -34.55 -13.03 -17.72
N ASP A 3 -35.13 -13.50 -16.60
CA ASP A 3 -34.50 -13.44 -15.27
C ASP A 3 -33.15 -14.17 -15.18
N THR A 4 -33.00 -15.27 -15.93
CA THR A 4 -31.76 -16.06 -15.96
C THR A 4 -30.65 -15.32 -16.71
N MET A 5 -31.02 -14.58 -17.76
CA MET A 5 -30.11 -13.80 -18.59
C MET A 5 -29.59 -12.57 -17.85
N VAL A 6 -30.47 -11.86 -17.13
CA VAL A 6 -30.12 -10.70 -16.30
C VAL A 6 -29.19 -11.11 -15.15
N LYS A 7 -29.44 -12.25 -14.50
CA LYS A 7 -28.55 -12.79 -13.46
C LYS A 7 -27.16 -13.13 -13.99
N SER A 8 -27.09 -13.82 -15.13
CA SER A 8 -25.80 -14.15 -15.74
C SER A 8 -25.01 -12.90 -16.11
N TYR A 9 -25.69 -11.85 -16.58
CA TYR A 9 -25.06 -10.58 -16.90
C TYR A 9 -24.53 -9.89 -15.64
N LEU A 10 -25.34 -9.77 -14.59
CA LEU A 10 -24.93 -9.14 -13.33
C LEU A 10 -23.73 -9.85 -12.70
N GLN A 11 -23.74 -11.18 -12.65
CA GLN A 11 -22.65 -11.96 -12.09
C GLN A 11 -21.34 -11.75 -12.87
N LYS A 12 -21.41 -11.74 -14.21
CA LYS A 12 -20.26 -11.47 -15.06
C LYS A 12 -19.69 -10.07 -14.82
N SER A 13 -20.54 -9.05 -14.73
CA SER A 13 -20.11 -7.68 -14.46
C SER A 13 -19.47 -7.51 -13.09
N LEU A 14 -19.97 -8.22 -12.07
CA LEU A 14 -19.38 -8.20 -10.72
C LEU A 14 -18.00 -8.89 -10.69
N GLU A 15 -17.82 -9.97 -11.45
CA GLU A 15 -16.52 -10.64 -11.58
C GLU A 15 -15.51 -9.78 -12.33
N GLU A 16 -15.92 -9.18 -13.46
CA GLU A 16 -15.06 -8.26 -14.22
C GLU A 16 -14.60 -7.07 -13.36
N TRP A 17 -15.51 -6.49 -12.57
CA TRP A 17 -15.14 -5.40 -11.65
C TRP A 17 -14.20 -5.87 -10.54
N LYS A 18 -14.35 -7.10 -10.05
CA LYS A 18 -13.44 -7.68 -9.06
C LYS A 18 -12.06 -7.92 -9.64
N ASP A 19 -11.95 -8.35 -10.90
CA ASP A 19 -10.68 -8.53 -11.60
C ASP A 19 -9.97 -7.18 -11.80
N ASP A 20 -10.72 -6.13 -12.14
CA ASP A 20 -10.17 -4.76 -12.25
C ASP A 20 -9.59 -4.28 -10.91
N ILE A 21 -10.34 -4.47 -9.81
CA ILE A 21 -9.86 -4.12 -8.46
C ILE A 21 -8.64 -4.97 -8.07
N SER A 22 -8.64 -6.25 -8.41
CA SER A 22 -7.52 -7.15 -8.11
C SER A 22 -6.25 -6.71 -8.83
N SER A 23 -6.37 -6.20 -10.06
CA SER A 23 -5.26 -5.62 -10.80
C SER A 23 -4.72 -4.36 -10.11
N VAL A 24 -5.60 -3.50 -9.58
CA VAL A 24 -5.19 -2.33 -8.78
C VAL A 24 -4.46 -2.74 -7.50
N LEU A 25 -4.94 -3.79 -6.81
CA LEU A 25 -4.29 -4.32 -5.62
C LEU A 25 -2.86 -4.82 -5.90
N ILE A 26 -2.64 -5.51 -7.02
CA ILE A 26 -1.31 -5.98 -7.43
C ILE A 26 -0.33 -4.81 -7.61
N GLU A 27 -0.77 -3.71 -8.22
CA GLU A 27 0.06 -2.52 -8.40
C GLU A 27 0.37 -1.83 -7.05
N ILE A 28 -0.62 -1.76 -6.14
CA ILE A 28 -0.41 -1.24 -4.78
C ILE A 28 0.61 -2.09 -4.02
N ASP A 29 0.50 -3.42 -4.10
CA ASP A 29 1.40 -4.35 -3.42
C ASP A 29 2.85 -4.19 -3.93
N LYS A 30 3.01 -4.08 -5.25
CA LYS A 30 4.32 -3.83 -5.87
C LYS A 30 4.91 -2.49 -5.41
N GLU A 31 4.12 -1.42 -5.44
CA GLU A 31 4.57 -0.11 -4.99
C GLU A 31 4.93 -0.13 -3.50
N TYR A 32 4.16 -0.83 -2.67
CA TYR A 32 4.45 -1.02 -1.26
C TYR A 32 5.80 -1.71 -1.06
N GLU A 33 6.09 -2.79 -1.79
CA GLU A 33 7.37 -3.49 -1.69
C GLU A 33 8.56 -2.60 -2.07
N GLU A 34 8.43 -1.82 -3.14
CA GLU A 34 9.45 -0.87 -3.58
C GLU A 34 9.72 0.20 -2.51
N VAL A 35 8.68 0.82 -1.98
CA VAL A 35 8.76 1.85 -0.92
C VAL A 35 9.30 1.26 0.39
N ALA A 36 8.92 0.04 0.75
CA ALA A 36 9.41 -0.62 1.95
C ALA A 36 10.91 -0.92 1.87
N GLN A 37 11.40 -1.32 0.70
CA GLN A 37 12.84 -1.50 0.46
C GLN A 37 13.57 -0.16 0.56
N GLU A 38 13.05 0.90 -0.04
CA GLU A 38 13.64 2.23 0.02
C GLU A 38 13.66 2.78 1.46
N LEU A 39 12.56 2.60 2.21
CA LEU A 39 12.47 2.98 3.61
C LEU A 39 13.56 2.30 4.43
N LYS A 40 13.82 1.01 4.19
CA LYS A 40 14.89 0.26 4.85
C LYS A 40 16.27 0.86 4.54
N VAL A 41 16.53 1.24 3.28
CA VAL A 41 17.77 1.92 2.88
C VAL A 41 17.94 3.24 3.63
N TYR A 42 16.90 4.09 3.67
CA TYR A 42 16.97 5.37 4.37
C TYR A 42 17.07 5.23 5.88
N SER A 43 16.47 4.19 6.46
CA SER A 43 16.65 3.84 7.87
C SER A 43 18.13 3.57 8.19
N TYR A 44 18.83 2.79 7.37
CA TYR A 44 20.26 2.55 7.54
C TYR A 44 21.10 3.83 7.33
N LYS A 45 20.83 4.59 6.27
CA LYS A 45 21.54 5.86 5.99
C LYS A 45 21.41 6.84 7.17
N TYR A 46 20.19 7.03 7.68
CA TYR A 46 19.92 7.87 8.84
C TYR A 46 20.62 7.33 10.11
N GLY A 47 20.57 6.02 10.35
CA GLY A 47 21.26 5.38 11.47
C GLY A 47 22.78 5.56 11.44
N ILE A 48 23.40 5.38 10.28
CA ILE A 48 24.86 5.56 10.10
C ILE A 48 25.24 7.01 10.38
N THR A 49 24.54 7.99 9.78
CA THR A 49 24.85 9.41 10.01
C THR A 49 24.71 9.81 11.48
N LYS A 50 23.72 9.25 12.18
CA LYS A 50 23.56 9.44 13.62
C LYS A 50 24.77 8.94 14.42
N GLN A 51 25.27 7.74 14.11
CA GLN A 51 26.46 7.17 14.77
C GLN A 51 27.72 7.97 14.48
N VAL A 52 27.90 8.43 13.24
CA VAL A 52 29.05 9.27 12.86
C VAL A 52 29.02 10.60 13.62
N ILE A 53 27.85 11.25 13.70
CA ILE A 53 27.68 12.48 14.48
C ILE A 53 28.04 12.24 15.96
N GLN A 54 27.58 11.14 16.56
CA GLN A 54 27.83 10.81 17.97
C GLN A 54 29.30 10.49 18.28
N SER A 55 30.06 10.01 17.30
CA SER A 55 31.47 9.65 17.44
C SER A 55 32.45 10.76 17.01
N THR A 56 31.92 11.88 16.51
CA THR A 56 32.72 13.04 16.09
C THR A 56 32.75 14.09 17.20
N VAL A 57 33.91 14.72 17.41
CA VAL A 57 34.07 15.80 18.43
C VAL A 57 34.09 17.19 17.79
N ASN A 58 34.51 17.29 16.52
CA ASN A 58 34.58 18.56 15.81
C ASN A 58 33.17 19.02 15.40
N GLU A 59 32.72 20.13 15.98
CA GLU A 59 31.38 20.70 15.76
C GLU A 59 31.13 21.15 14.32
N GLU A 60 32.14 21.69 13.63
CA GLU A 60 32.02 22.11 12.23
C GLU A 60 31.77 20.91 11.31
N ILE A 61 32.50 19.81 11.55
CA ILE A 61 32.30 18.55 10.81
C ILE A 61 30.91 17.97 11.14
N ILE A 62 30.51 17.98 12.41
CA ILE A 62 29.17 17.53 12.83
C ILE A 62 28.10 18.31 12.07
N GLU A 63 28.20 19.64 12.03
CA GLU A 63 27.19 20.49 11.39
C GLU A 63 27.14 20.26 9.88
N SER A 64 28.29 20.09 9.22
CA SER A 64 28.36 19.72 7.80
C SER A 64 27.66 18.38 7.53
N ILE A 65 27.89 17.35 8.35
CA ILE A 65 27.23 16.04 8.22
C ILE A 65 25.73 16.15 8.46
N ARG A 66 25.32 16.95 9.45
CA ARG A 66 23.91 17.17 9.78
C ARG A 66 23.14 17.72 8.59
N GLN A 67 23.65 18.78 7.96
CA GLN A 67 22.97 19.45 6.86
C GLN A 67 23.03 18.66 5.56
N ARG A 68 24.18 18.06 5.23
CA ARG A 68 24.37 17.37 3.96
C ARG A 68 23.71 15.99 3.90
N TYR A 69 23.63 15.30 5.04
CA TYR A 69 23.25 13.89 5.06
C TYR A 69 22.15 13.60 6.07
N HIS A 70 22.36 13.93 7.35
CA HIS A 70 21.46 13.46 8.41
C HIS A 70 20.02 13.95 8.25
N LYS A 71 19.83 15.27 8.07
CA LYS A 71 18.51 15.87 7.89
C LYS A 71 17.81 15.40 6.62
N PRO A 72 18.44 15.43 5.42
CA PRO A 72 17.80 14.88 4.22
C PRO A 72 17.40 13.41 4.38
N PHE A 73 18.23 12.58 5.02
CA PHE A 73 17.90 11.18 5.23
C PHE A 73 16.75 10.98 6.22
N GLU A 74 16.68 11.80 7.26
CA GLU A 74 15.56 11.82 8.21
C GLU A 74 14.25 12.22 7.53
N GLU A 75 14.29 13.29 6.73
CA GLU A 75 13.15 13.79 5.97
C GLU A 75 12.62 12.74 5.01
N SER A 76 13.49 12.15 4.18
CA SER A 76 13.11 11.06 3.27
C SER A 76 12.58 9.84 4.02
N TYR A 77 13.23 9.43 5.12
CA TYR A 77 12.75 8.33 5.95
C TYR A 77 11.33 8.58 6.47
N ASN A 78 11.05 9.78 6.98
CA ASN A 78 9.74 10.15 7.50
C ASN A 78 8.69 10.23 6.40
N GLN A 79 9.03 10.78 5.23
CA GLN A 79 8.14 10.83 4.06
C GLN A 79 7.76 9.42 3.60
N LEU A 80 8.73 8.51 3.48
CA LEU A 80 8.49 7.12 3.11
C LEU A 80 7.61 6.39 4.14
N LYS A 81 7.77 6.69 5.44
CA LYS A 81 6.90 6.11 6.48
C LYS A 81 5.45 6.55 6.35
N GLU A 82 5.20 7.82 6.07
CA GLU A 82 3.83 8.28 5.84
C GLU A 82 3.27 7.67 4.56
N TYR A 83 4.07 7.58 3.50
CA TYR A 83 3.64 7.00 2.24
C TYR A 83 3.26 5.51 2.36
N ILE A 84 4.01 4.73 3.15
CA ILE A 84 3.64 3.34 3.48
C ILE A 84 2.25 3.27 4.09
N LYS A 85 1.91 4.15 5.04
CA LYS A 85 0.58 4.14 5.68
C LYS A 85 -0.53 4.44 4.68
N ASP A 86 -0.29 5.35 3.75
CA ASP A 86 -1.24 5.67 2.68
C ASP A 86 -1.47 4.45 1.77
N LEU A 87 -0.41 3.69 1.45
CA LEU A 87 -0.52 2.45 0.67
C LEU A 87 -1.27 1.36 1.45
N GLU A 88 -1.03 1.20 2.75
CA GLU A 88 -1.75 0.27 3.61
C GLU A 88 -3.25 0.60 3.67
N GLU A 89 -3.59 1.88 3.77
CA GLU A 89 -4.98 2.34 3.76
C GLU A 89 -5.65 2.09 2.40
N LYS A 90 -4.96 2.39 1.28
CA LYS A 90 -5.46 2.04 -0.07
C LYS A 90 -5.71 0.54 -0.18
N GLN A 91 -4.73 -0.29 0.19
CA GLN A 91 -4.84 -1.75 0.14
C GLN A 91 -6.05 -2.25 0.95
N ARG A 92 -6.26 -1.71 2.15
CA ARG A 92 -7.42 -2.01 3.01
C ARG A 92 -8.74 -1.67 2.34
N VAL A 93 -8.84 -0.49 1.72
CA VAL A 93 -10.05 -0.02 1.03
C VAL A 93 -10.37 -0.89 -0.19
N PHE A 94 -9.38 -1.21 -1.02
CA PHE A 94 -9.59 -2.06 -2.20
C PHE A 94 -9.95 -3.50 -1.83
N HIS A 95 -9.35 -4.07 -0.79
CA HIS A 95 -9.80 -5.36 -0.24
C HIS A 95 -11.25 -5.32 0.24
N MET A 96 -11.68 -4.21 0.86
CA MET A 96 -13.07 -4.05 1.30
C MET A 96 -14.04 -4.03 0.11
N PHE A 97 -13.67 -3.46 -1.04
CA PHE A 97 -14.47 -3.54 -2.26
C PHE A 97 -14.64 -5.00 -2.73
N VAL A 98 -13.54 -5.77 -2.79
CA VAL A 98 -13.59 -7.19 -3.17
C VAL A 98 -14.52 -7.98 -2.24
N GLN A 99 -14.39 -7.77 -0.92
CA GLN A 99 -15.26 -8.43 0.07
C GLN A 99 -16.74 -8.08 -0.15
N LYS A 100 -17.04 -6.83 -0.48
CA LYS A 100 -18.42 -6.38 -0.75
C LYS A 100 -18.98 -6.99 -2.03
N ILE A 101 -18.17 -7.11 -3.07
CA ILE A 101 -18.55 -7.81 -4.31
C ILE A 101 -18.88 -9.27 -4.01
N ASP A 102 -18.02 -9.95 -3.26
CA ASP A 102 -18.23 -11.35 -2.87
C ASP A 102 -19.49 -11.53 -2.00
N GLU A 103 -19.77 -10.60 -1.09
CA GLU A 103 -21.01 -10.60 -0.29
C GLU A 103 -22.26 -10.47 -1.17
N VAL A 104 -22.23 -9.59 -2.18
CA VAL A 104 -23.33 -9.41 -3.13
C VAL A 104 -23.52 -10.68 -3.97
N ASN A 105 -22.43 -11.23 -4.53
CA ASN A 105 -22.46 -12.48 -5.29
C ASN A 105 -23.02 -13.65 -4.47
N ARG A 106 -22.64 -13.79 -3.20
CA ARG A 106 -23.20 -14.81 -2.30
C ARG A 106 -24.70 -14.60 -2.05
N LYS A 107 -25.15 -13.38 -1.79
CA LYS A 107 -26.57 -13.09 -1.54
C LYS A 107 -27.44 -13.41 -2.76
N GLU A 108 -26.97 -13.07 -3.96
CA GLU A 108 -27.67 -13.39 -5.20
C GLU A 108 -27.67 -14.89 -5.49
N SER A 109 -26.63 -15.61 -5.05
CA SER A 109 -26.56 -17.08 -5.13
C SER A 109 -27.51 -17.78 -4.15
N SER A 110 -27.57 -17.33 -2.88
CA SER A 110 -28.40 -17.94 -1.83
C SER A 110 -29.91 -17.70 -2.01
N LYS A 111 -30.31 -16.61 -2.68
CA LYS A 111 -31.71 -16.42 -3.10
C LYS A 111 -32.18 -17.52 -4.08
N ASN A 112 -31.27 -18.27 -4.71
CA ASN A 112 -31.60 -19.32 -5.67
C ASN A 112 -31.82 -20.71 -5.04
N THR A 113 -31.48 -20.93 -3.77
CA THR A 113 -31.61 -22.26 -3.13
C THR A 113 -32.95 -22.45 -2.41
N ASN A 114 -33.74 -21.39 -2.25
CA ASN A 114 -35.06 -21.42 -1.59
C ASN A 114 -36.25 -21.26 -2.57
N LEU A 115 -36.02 -21.53 -3.86
CA LEU A 115 -37.03 -21.60 -4.93
C LEU A 115 -36.90 -22.96 -5.62
#